data_AF-A0A363NTP7-F1
#
_entry.id   AF-A0A363NTP7-F1
#
_cell.length_a   1.000
_cell.length_b   1.000
_cell.length_c   1.000
_cell.angle_alpha   90.00
_cell.angle_beta   90.00
_cell.angle_gamma   90.00
#
_symmetry.space_group_name_H-M   'P 1'
#
loop_
_entity.id
_entity.type
_entity.pdbx_description
1 polymer ?
#
loop_
_entity_poly.entity_id
_entity_poly.type
_entity_poly.pdbx_seq_one_letter_code
_entity_poly.pdbx_strand_id
1 'polypeptide(L)' 'MYESTSIIVTANKKPTEWAKMLEDEVIATALLDRILFRCEIINLTGESYRMENRKTFLDK' A
#
# COMPACT_ATOMS: atom_id res chain seq x y z
N MET A 1 -7.43 -12.41 15.04
CA MET A 1 -6.56 -11.47 14.30
C MET A 1 -7.26 -10.13 14.08
N TYR A 2 -8.48 -10.09 13.53
CA TYR A 2 -9.27 -8.84 13.50
C TYR A 2 -9.43 -8.27 14.92
N GLU A 3 -9.16 -6.96 15.08
CA GLU A 3 -9.15 -6.19 16.35
C GLU A 3 -8.21 -6.69 17.46
N SER A 4 -7.41 -7.72 17.19
CA SER A 4 -6.54 -8.38 18.18
C SER A 4 -5.06 -8.28 17.81
N THR A 5 -4.72 -7.72 16.64
CA THR A 5 -3.36 -7.62 16.13
C THR A 5 -3.24 -6.42 15.18
N SER A 6 -2.13 -5.70 15.27
CA SER A 6 -1.82 -4.60 14.34
C SER A 6 -1.30 -5.15 13.02
N ILE A 7 -1.75 -4.57 11.91
CA ILE A 7 -1.31 -4.94 10.55
C ILE A 7 -0.74 -3.68 9.90
N ILE A 8 0.47 -3.78 9.35
CA ILE A 8 1.08 -2.73 8.53
C ILE A 8 1.03 -3.18 7.08
N VAL A 9 0.47 -2.34 6.21
CA VAL A 9 0.41 -2.60 4.77
C VAL A 9 1.05 -1.45 4.01
N THR A 10 1.99 -1.78 3.12
CA THR A 10 2.61 -0.81 2.20
C THR A 10 2.09 -1.06 0.79
N ALA A 11 1.57 -0.02 0.14
CA ALA A 11 1.11 -0.11 -1.24
C ALA A 11 1.47 1.12 -2.04
N ASN A 12 1.58 0.94 -3.35
CA ASN A 12 1.84 1.98 -4.33
C ASN A 12 0.57 2.51 -5.01
N LYS A 13 -0.61 2.00 -4.64
CA LYS A 13 -1.93 2.41 -5.13
C LYS A 13 -2.84 2.76 -3.96
N LYS A 14 -3.82 3.64 -4.20
CA LYS A 14 -4.77 4.05 -3.15
C LYS A 14 -5.69 2.87 -2.78
N PRO A 15 -6.17 2.77 -1.53
CA PRO A 15 -7.08 1.71 -1.11
C PRO A 15 -8.32 1.55 -1.99
N THR A 16 -8.85 2.66 -2.53
CA THR A 16 -10.01 2.66 -3.45
C THR A 16 -9.74 1.95 -4.79
N GLU A 17 -8.48 1.86 -5.21
CA GLU A 17 -8.08 1.15 -6.43
C GLU A 17 -7.89 -0.34 -6.20
N TRP A 18 -7.79 -0.78 -4.93
CA TRP A 18 -7.56 -2.19 -4.62
C TRP A 18 -8.80 -3.03 -4.86
N ALA A 19 -10.00 -2.47 -4.62
CA ALA A 19 -11.27 -3.15 -4.90
C ALA A 19 -11.37 -3.60 -6.35
N LYS A 20 -10.86 -2.77 -7.27
CA LYS A 20 -10.82 -3.04 -8.72
C LYS A 20 -9.69 -3.97 -9.16
N MET A 21 -8.66 -4.12 -8.32
CA MET A 21 -7.52 -5.01 -8.61
C MET A 21 -7.80 -6.45 -8.18
N LEU A 22 -8.71 -6.65 -7.25
CA LEU A 22 -9.11 -7.96 -6.77
C LEU A 22 -10.18 -8.53 -7.71
N GLU A 23 -10.04 -9.81 -8.07
CA GLU A 23 -10.92 -10.49 -9.04
C GLU A 23 -12.39 -10.57 -8.59
N ASP A 24 -12.61 -10.57 -7.28
CA ASP A 24 -13.94 -10.54 -6.66
C ASP A 24 -14.12 -9.22 -5.90
N GLU A 25 -14.85 -8.29 -6.50
CA GLU A 25 -15.12 -6.96 -5.95
C GLU A 25 -15.88 -7.01 -4.61
N VAL A 26 -16.71 -8.04 -4.38
CA VAL A 26 -17.48 -8.20 -3.14
C VAL A 26 -16.55 -8.58 -2.00
N ILE A 27 -15.69 -9.59 -2.21
CA ILE A 27 -14.70 -10.00 -1.22
C ILE A 27 -13.69 -8.87 -0.97
N ALA A 28 -13.29 -8.18 -2.04
CA ALA A 28 -12.36 -7.07 -1.98
C ALA A 28 -12.88 -5.92 -1.11
N THR A 29 -14.13 -5.53 -1.34
CA THR A 29 -14.78 -4.47 -0.57
C THR A 29 -14.92 -4.88 0.89
N ALA A 30 -15.33 -6.12 1.17
CA ALA A 30 -15.45 -6.63 2.54
C ALA A 30 -14.10 -6.71 3.27
N LEU A 31 -13.01 -7.00 2.56
CA LEU A 31 -11.66 -7.02 3.13
C LEU A 31 -11.14 -5.60 3.39
N LEU A 32 -11.34 -4.68 2.45
CA LEU A 32 -10.97 -3.27 2.62
C LEU A 32 -11.74 -2.63 3.76
N ASP A 33 -13.03 -2.89 3.90
CA ASP A 33 -13.87 -2.40 5.00
C ASP A 33 -13.25 -2.75 6.37
N ARG A 34 -12.83 -4.01 6.55
CA ARG A 34 -12.15 -4.48 7.78
C ARG A 34 -10.81 -3.79 8.04
N ILE A 35 -10.01 -3.57 7.00
CA ILE A 35 -8.69 -2.92 7.16
C ILE A 35 -8.88 -1.44 7.45
N LEU A 36 -9.81 -0.77 6.77
CA LEU A 36 -10.00 0.67 6.84
C LEU A 36 -10.80 1.13 8.07
N PHE A 37 -11.54 0.22 8.73
CA PHE A 37 -12.36 0.53 9.90
C PHE A 37 -11.60 1.24 11.03
N ARG A 38 -10.36 0.80 11.34
CA ARG A 38 -9.48 1.40 12.34
C ARG A 38 -8.05 1.49 11.82
N CYS A 39 -7.85 2.32 10.79
CA CYS A 39 -6.53 2.54 10.21
C CYS A 39 -6.08 4.00 10.30
N GLU A 40 -4.76 4.18 10.23
CA GLU A 40 -4.14 5.46 9.92
C GLU A 40 -3.46 5.33 8.55
N ILE A 41 -3.78 6.26 7.64
CA ILE A 41 -3.20 6.27 6.29
C ILE A 41 -2.02 7.23 6.29
N ILE A 42 -0.82 6.68 6.13
CA ILE A 42 0.40 7.46 5.96
C ILE A 42 0.71 7.58 4.46
N ASN A 43 0.46 8.76 3.90
CA ASN A 43 0.79 9.04 2.50
C ASN A 43 2.26 9.40 2.37
N LEU A 44 3.04 8.51 1.75
CA LEU A 44 4.44 8.75 1.45
C LEU A 44 4.58 9.51 0.13
N THR A 45 5.25 10.65 0.16
CA THR A 45 5.57 11.48 -1.01
C THR A 45 7.07 11.78 -1.05
N GLY A 46 7.60 12.10 -2.23
CA GLY A 46 9.02 12.39 -2.43
C GLY A 46 9.61 11.61 -3.59
N GLU A 47 10.90 11.83 -3.84
CA GLU A 47 11.64 11.10 -4.87
C GLU A 47 11.94 9.66 -4.43
N SER A 48 12.13 8.79 -5.42
CA SER A 48 12.52 7.41 -5.15
C SER A 48 13.93 7.39 -4.58
N TYR A 49 14.09 6.94 -3.33
CA TYR A 49 15.40 6.68 -2.72
C TYR A 49 16.32 5.87 -3.64
N ARG A 50 15.76 4.89 -4.37
CA ARG A 50 16.51 4.06 -5.33
C ARG A 50 17.08 4.86 -6.49
N MET A 51 16.41 5.93 -6.91
CA MET A 51 16.86 6.79 -7.99
C MET A 51 17.89 7.80 -7.49
N GLU A 52 17.65 8.38 -6.31
CA GLU A 52 18.57 9.34 -5.68
C GLU A 52 19.94 8.71 -5.38
N ASN A 53 19.96 7.46 -4.89
CA ASN A 53 21.21 6.75 -4.58
C ASN A 53 21.68 5.81 -5.69
N ARG A 54 21.14 5.95 -6.90
CA ARG A 54 21.58 5.16 -8.05
C ARG A 54 23.01 5.55 -8.41
N LYS A 55 23.99 4.71 -8.08
CA LYS A 55 25.33 4.79 -8.67
C LYS A 55 25.25 4.33 -10.11
N THR A 56 25.50 5.22 -11.06
CA THR A 56 25.54 4.85 -12.47
C THR A 56 26.71 3.91 -12.67
N PHE A 57 26.50 2.78 -13.34
CA PHE A 57 27.59 1.86 -13.71
C PHE A 57 28.59 2.49 -14.71
N LEU A 58 28.27 3.69 -15.21
CA LEU A 58 29.07 4.50 -16.13
C LEU A 58 30.08 5.40 -15.40
N ASP A 59 29.94 5.61 -14.09
CA ASP A 59 30.82 6.48 -13.29
C ASP A 59 32.05 5.68 -12.78
N LYS A 60 32.77 5.01 -13.69
CA LYS A 60 34.06 4.37 -13.41
C LYS A 60 35.24 5.32 -13.54
#